data_AF-A0AAW8EM90-F1
#
_entry.id   AF-A0AAW8EM90-F1
#
_cell.length_a   1.000
_cell.length_b   1.000
_cell.length_c   1.000
_cell.angle_alpha   90.00
_cell.angle_beta   90.00
_cell.angle_gamma   90.00
#
_symmetry.space_group_name_H-M   'P 1'
#
loop_
_entity.id
_entity.type
_entity.pdbx_description
1 polymer ?
#
loop_
_entity_poly.entity_id
_entity_poly.type
_entity_poly.pdbx_seq_one_letter_code
_entity_poly.pdbx_strand_id
1 'polypeptide(L)'
;MLISSSFFAAPTARALAAAMMLLLASAGAAAESACLDTATRMPSPRALAMAAAAQREHEAFGAQTMDAEGRLVESGRSEAEDSRATLASSAPWQRVLGYWEAVEQPRTPLPSLVRFGALQPADRTLLLQALSEASASHLRGLGVGPDQGLDAAELRAMATAVNRVAAIDTPWSAAFVSWLAQQAGLGADEFVFSEAHADYAGAAWQAGAAEAAGHETRYAMRACDLARTPPRVGDLACHTRGAASELDSFERIGAVLATRATGGEPLPMHCDVVVKVDERGFDTIGGNVLQSVTRRRLDFAPGTRTLDPSYYLPAGCTIGAAGCTERHMSWQPWLLLLQWR
;
A
#
# COMPACT_ATOMS: atom_id res chain seq x y z
N MET A 1 -51.55 -33.53 38.12
CA MET A 1 -50.77 -33.32 36.87
C MET A 1 -50.66 -31.80 36.69
N LEU A 2 -49.65 -31.17 37.29
CA LEU A 2 -49.41 -29.72 37.21
C LEU A 2 -48.14 -29.55 36.38
N ILE A 3 -48.30 -29.02 35.17
CA ILE A 3 -47.20 -28.72 34.25
C ILE A 3 -46.70 -27.31 34.62
N SER A 4 -45.49 -27.22 35.17
CA SER A 4 -44.76 -25.96 35.33
C SER A 4 -44.36 -25.44 33.96
N SER A 5 -44.95 -24.32 33.55
CA SER A 5 -44.52 -23.56 32.38
C SER A 5 -43.53 -22.48 32.85
N SER A 6 -42.24 -22.73 32.64
CA SER A 6 -41.18 -21.72 32.84
C SER A 6 -41.28 -20.65 31.75
N PHE A 7 -41.68 -19.44 32.12
CA PHE A 7 -41.60 -18.27 31.24
C PHE A 7 -40.14 -17.79 31.17
N PHE A 8 -39.47 -18.07 30.05
CA PHE A 8 -38.28 -17.31 29.65
C PHE A 8 -38.74 -15.92 29.19
N ALA A 9 -38.49 -14.90 30.00
CA ALA A 9 -38.71 -13.51 29.61
C ALA A 9 -37.74 -13.13 28.49
N ALA A 10 -38.26 -12.65 27.36
CA ALA A 10 -37.45 -12.14 26.27
C ALA A 10 -36.68 -10.89 26.73
N PRO A 11 -35.38 -10.76 26.42
CA PRO A 11 -34.57 -9.63 26.84
C PRO A 11 -35.09 -8.32 26.23
N THR A 12 -35.10 -7.25 27.02
CA THR A 12 -35.54 -5.92 26.57
C THR A 12 -34.55 -5.33 25.55
N ALA A 13 -35.01 -4.45 24.66
CA ALA A 13 -34.16 -3.80 23.65
C ALA A 13 -32.93 -3.08 24.24
N ARG A 14 -33.02 -2.58 25.49
CA ARG A 14 -31.90 -2.01 26.24
C ARG A 14 -30.85 -3.05 26.65
N ALA A 15 -31.29 -4.26 27.06
CA ALA A 15 -30.38 -5.36 27.39
C ALA A 15 -29.67 -5.88 26.13
N LEU A 16 -30.36 -5.93 25.00
CA LEU A 16 -29.75 -6.27 23.70
C LEU A 16 -28.73 -5.22 23.25
N ALA A 17 -29.04 -3.93 23.37
CA ALA A 17 -28.10 -2.85 23.04
C ALA A 17 -26.86 -2.83 23.96
N ALA A 18 -27.04 -3.07 25.26
CA ALA A 18 -25.94 -3.16 26.21
C ALA A 18 -25.07 -4.40 25.96
N ALA A 19 -25.67 -5.56 25.69
CA ALA A 19 -24.93 -6.78 25.33
C ALA A 19 -24.14 -6.59 24.03
N MET A 20 -24.72 -5.92 23.02
CA MET A 20 -24.05 -5.62 21.77
C MET A 20 -22.87 -4.65 21.97
N MET A 21 -23.02 -3.63 22.83
CA MET A 21 -21.90 -2.74 23.21
C MET A 21 -20.78 -3.48 23.95
N LEU A 22 -21.10 -4.41 24.88
CA LEU A 22 -20.08 -5.21 25.56
C LEU A 22 -19.34 -6.17 24.59
N LEU A 23 -20.06 -6.76 23.63
CA LEU A 23 -19.47 -7.63 22.60
C LEU A 23 -18.54 -6.84 21.67
N LEU A 24 -18.94 -5.64 21.25
CA LEU A 24 -18.10 -4.75 20.43
C LEU A 24 -16.85 -4.27 21.18
N ALA A 25 -16.99 -3.92 22.47
CA ALA A 25 -15.87 -3.48 23.30
C ALA A 25 -14.86 -4.62 23.58
N SER A 26 -15.35 -5.84 23.80
CA SER A 26 -14.49 -7.01 24.02
C SER A 26 -13.74 -7.45 22.76
N ALA A 27 -14.38 -7.37 21.58
CA ALA A 27 -13.73 -7.64 20.30
C ALA A 27 -12.61 -6.61 19.99
N GLY A 28 -12.86 -5.31 20.27
CA GLY A 28 -11.84 -4.26 20.11
C GLY A 28 -10.63 -4.46 21.03
N ALA A 29 -10.87 -4.77 22.31
CA ALA A 29 -9.81 -5.04 23.27
C ALA A 29 -9.00 -6.32 22.92
N ALA A 30 -9.67 -7.36 22.42
CA ALA A 30 -9.00 -8.58 21.96
C ALA A 30 -8.10 -8.31 20.75
N ALA A 31 -8.57 -7.53 19.77
CA ALA A 31 -7.77 -7.14 18.61
C ALA A 31 -6.52 -6.33 19.00
N GLU A 32 -6.68 -5.34 19.89
CA GLU A 32 -5.55 -4.55 20.42
C GLU A 32 -4.54 -5.43 21.18
N SER A 33 -5.02 -6.35 22.02
CA SER A 33 -4.14 -7.29 22.74
C SER A 33 -3.33 -8.17 21.79
N ALA A 34 -3.94 -8.67 20.71
CA ALA A 34 -3.25 -9.50 19.73
C ALA A 34 -2.21 -8.72 18.93
N CYS A 35 -2.47 -7.44 18.63
CA CYS A 35 -1.52 -6.52 18.02
C CYS A 35 -0.28 -6.32 18.91
N LEU A 36 -0.49 -6.05 20.20
CA LEU A 36 0.59 -5.83 21.17
C LEU A 36 1.38 -7.10 21.44
N ASP A 37 0.72 -8.24 21.62
CA ASP A 37 1.38 -9.53 21.81
C ASP A 37 2.28 -9.89 20.62
N THR A 38 1.77 -9.70 19.41
CA THR A 38 2.50 -9.97 18.17
C THR A 38 3.68 -9.01 17.98
N ALA A 39 3.56 -7.75 18.43
CA ALA A 39 4.64 -6.76 18.38
C ALA A 39 5.88 -7.17 19.20
N THR A 40 5.73 -8.04 20.22
CA THR A 40 6.86 -8.56 21.01
C THR A 40 7.59 -9.73 20.37
N ARG A 41 7.03 -10.32 19.31
CA ARG A 41 7.58 -11.51 18.64
C ARG A 41 8.55 -11.12 17.53
N MET A 42 9.50 -11.99 17.24
CA MET A 42 10.40 -11.81 16.10
C MET A 42 9.62 -11.84 14.77
N PRO A 43 10.00 -11.02 13.78
CA PRO A 43 9.45 -11.10 12.43
C PRO A 43 9.57 -12.51 11.83
N SER A 44 8.57 -12.92 11.05
CA SER A 44 8.62 -14.18 10.32
C SER A 44 9.67 -14.12 9.19
N PRO A 45 10.20 -15.25 8.71
CA PRO A 45 11.11 -15.26 7.56
C PRO A 45 10.53 -14.58 6.30
N ARG A 46 9.21 -14.66 6.10
CA ARG A 46 8.51 -13.99 4.98
C ARG A 46 8.44 -12.47 5.17
N ALA A 47 8.19 -12.00 6.39
CA ALA A 47 8.25 -10.58 6.72
C ALA A 47 9.67 -10.01 6.48
N LEU A 48 10.71 -10.75 6.87
CA LEU A 48 12.10 -10.39 6.59
C LEU A 48 12.41 -10.40 5.08
N ALA A 49 11.87 -11.36 4.32
CA ALA A 49 12.02 -11.41 2.87
C ALA A 49 11.39 -10.20 2.17
N MET A 50 10.21 -9.76 2.63
CA MET A 50 9.55 -8.54 2.15
C MET A 50 10.44 -7.31 2.37
N ALA A 51 10.94 -7.13 3.59
CA ALA A 51 11.83 -6.01 3.93
C ALA A 51 13.14 -6.04 3.13
N ALA A 52 13.72 -7.22 2.94
CA ALA A 52 14.94 -7.39 2.14
C ALA A 52 14.70 -7.08 0.66
N ALA A 53 13.53 -7.41 0.10
CA ALA A 53 13.17 -7.04 -1.27
C ALA A 53 13.05 -5.53 -1.43
N ALA A 54 12.43 -4.85 -0.46
CA ALA A 54 12.32 -3.39 -0.46
C ALA A 54 13.70 -2.71 -0.38
N GLN A 55 14.59 -3.23 0.47
CA GLN A 55 15.96 -2.74 0.60
C GLN A 55 16.75 -2.85 -0.71
N ARG A 56 16.60 -3.95 -1.46
CA ARG A 56 17.23 -4.13 -2.78
C ARG A 56 16.72 -3.12 -3.81
N GLU A 57 15.42 -2.86 -3.84
CA GLU A 57 14.86 -1.89 -4.79
C GLU A 57 15.23 -0.45 -4.41
N HIS A 58 15.28 -0.12 -3.12
CA HIS A 58 15.80 1.17 -2.66
C HIS A 58 17.25 1.40 -3.10
N GLU A 59 18.12 0.40 -2.97
CA GLU A 59 19.50 0.47 -3.48
C GLU A 59 19.55 0.60 -5.00
N ALA A 60 18.71 -0.13 -5.73
CA ALA A 60 18.62 -0.05 -7.18
C ALA A 60 18.15 1.34 -7.67
N PHE A 61 17.36 2.03 -6.86
CA PHE A 61 16.93 3.41 -7.07
C PHE A 61 17.91 4.44 -6.48
N GLY A 62 19.14 4.05 -6.14
CA GLY A 62 20.17 4.99 -5.70
C GLY A 62 19.97 5.54 -4.28
N ALA A 63 19.34 4.75 -3.41
CA ALA A 63 19.27 5.00 -1.97
C ALA A 63 18.63 6.34 -1.53
N GLN A 64 17.60 6.80 -2.25
CA GLN A 64 16.87 8.03 -1.90
C GLN A 64 16.37 8.01 -0.44
N THR A 65 16.84 8.95 0.39
CA THR A 65 16.62 8.90 1.84
C THR A 65 16.04 10.20 2.40
N MET A 66 15.03 10.07 3.26
CA MET A 66 14.43 11.13 4.05
C MET A 66 14.72 10.92 5.54
N ASP A 67 15.08 12.00 6.23
CA ASP A 67 15.30 11.99 7.68
C ASP A 67 13.98 12.05 8.49
N ALA A 68 14.10 12.03 9.83
CA ALA A 68 12.96 12.00 10.74
C ALA A 68 12.12 13.29 10.70
N GLU A 69 12.71 14.40 10.28
CA GLU A 69 12.00 15.66 10.03
C GLU A 69 11.35 15.68 8.64
N GLY A 70 11.49 14.63 7.85
CA GLY A 70 10.90 14.52 6.51
C GLY A 70 11.62 15.36 5.46
N ARG A 71 12.89 15.70 5.67
CA ARG A 71 13.73 16.35 4.65
C ARG A 71 14.39 15.29 3.78
N LEU A 72 14.49 15.56 2.49
CA LEU A 72 15.27 14.73 1.57
C LEU A 72 16.76 14.98 1.80
N VAL A 73 17.47 14.00 2.36
CA VAL A 73 18.90 14.10 2.69
C VAL A 73 19.78 13.43 1.64
N GLU A 74 19.22 12.51 0.86
CA GLU A 74 19.89 11.86 -0.26
C GLU A 74 18.91 11.72 -1.42
N SER A 75 19.28 12.19 -2.62
CA SER A 75 18.49 12.05 -3.83
C SER A 75 18.88 10.77 -4.54
N GLY A 76 17.88 9.97 -4.93
CA GLY A 76 18.08 8.78 -5.74
C GLY A 76 17.75 9.02 -7.21
N ARG A 77 17.49 7.92 -7.92
CA ARG A 77 17.03 7.90 -9.29
C ARG A 77 15.52 8.06 -9.36
N SER A 78 15.04 8.71 -10.41
CA SER A 78 13.61 8.82 -10.68
C SER A 78 13.09 7.64 -11.50
N GLU A 79 11.82 7.28 -11.29
CA GLU A 79 11.05 6.27 -12.02
C GLU A 79 11.13 6.40 -13.55
N ALA A 80 11.32 7.62 -14.06
CA ALA A 80 11.43 7.87 -15.48
C ALA A 80 12.85 7.74 -16.03
N GLU A 81 13.85 7.43 -15.22
CA GLU A 81 15.22 7.30 -15.72
C GLU A 81 15.43 6.01 -16.51
N ASP A 82 16.15 6.13 -17.63
CA ASP A 82 16.59 5.03 -18.50
C ASP A 82 18.03 4.56 -18.22
N SER A 83 18.67 5.19 -17.22
CA SER A 83 20.04 4.90 -16.83
C SER A 83 20.11 3.54 -16.11
N ARG A 84 20.98 2.64 -16.59
CA ARG A 84 21.24 1.35 -15.93
C ARG A 84 22.46 1.46 -15.02
N ALA A 85 22.44 0.76 -13.88
CA ALA A 85 23.62 0.67 -13.02
C ALA A 85 24.68 -0.27 -13.60
N THR A 86 24.24 -1.36 -14.26
CA THR A 86 25.06 -2.32 -15.00
C THR A 86 24.34 -2.76 -16.28
N LEU A 87 25.04 -3.38 -17.22
CA LEU A 87 24.42 -3.90 -18.46
C LEU A 87 23.30 -4.93 -18.18
N ALA A 88 23.42 -5.68 -17.08
CA ALA A 88 22.46 -6.69 -16.67
C ALA A 88 21.31 -6.15 -15.82
N SER A 89 21.41 -4.93 -15.26
CA SER A 89 20.36 -4.35 -14.42
C SER A 89 19.29 -3.67 -15.27
N SER A 90 18.03 -3.82 -14.88
CA SER A 90 16.91 -3.01 -15.36
C SER A 90 17.06 -1.55 -14.96
N ALA A 91 16.76 -0.64 -15.89
CA ALA A 91 16.60 0.78 -15.58
C ALA A 91 15.37 1.02 -14.67
N PRO A 92 15.31 2.13 -13.92
CA PRO A 92 14.16 2.46 -13.06
C PRO A 92 12.78 2.27 -13.70
N TRP A 93 12.55 2.76 -14.92
CA TRP A 93 11.23 2.60 -15.57
C TRP A 93 10.88 1.14 -15.85
N GLN A 94 11.87 0.30 -16.16
CA GLN A 94 11.67 -1.13 -16.42
C GLN A 94 11.32 -1.87 -15.13
N ARG A 95 11.87 -1.43 -13.99
CA ARG A 95 11.52 -1.96 -12.66
C ARG A 95 10.08 -1.61 -12.30
N VAL A 96 9.68 -0.37 -12.54
CA VAL A 96 8.28 0.07 -12.32
C VAL A 96 7.31 -0.79 -13.14
N LEU A 97 7.61 -1.05 -14.42
CA LEU A 97 6.81 -1.99 -15.22
C LEU A 97 6.71 -3.39 -14.59
N GLY A 98 7.81 -3.90 -14.03
CA GLY A 98 7.83 -5.19 -13.35
C GLY A 98 6.98 -5.23 -12.08
N TYR A 99 6.85 -4.12 -11.35
CA TYR A 99 5.99 -4.07 -10.15
C TYR A 99 4.51 -4.25 -10.50
N TRP A 100 4.09 -3.70 -11.63
CA TRP A 100 2.73 -3.81 -12.13
C TRP A 100 2.33 -5.26 -12.48
N GLU A 101 3.30 -6.14 -12.78
CA GLU A 101 3.03 -7.57 -13.02
C GLU A 101 2.44 -8.29 -11.79
N ALA A 102 2.65 -7.73 -10.59
CA ALA A 102 2.10 -8.30 -9.37
C ALA A 102 0.63 -7.98 -9.14
N VAL A 103 0.03 -7.03 -9.86
CA VAL A 103 -1.38 -6.65 -9.67
C VAL A 103 -2.27 -7.61 -10.46
N GLU A 104 -3.11 -8.37 -9.75
CA GLU A 104 -4.09 -9.26 -10.39
C GLU A 104 -5.25 -8.43 -10.97
N GLN A 105 -5.25 -8.22 -12.29
CA GLN A 105 -6.45 -7.77 -13.03
C GLN A 105 -6.78 -8.74 -14.16
N PRO A 106 -8.07 -8.90 -14.54
CA PRO A 106 -8.49 -9.96 -15.44
C PRO A 106 -7.87 -9.93 -16.85
N ARG A 107 -7.27 -8.82 -17.33
CA ARG A 107 -6.80 -8.74 -18.73
C ARG A 107 -5.54 -7.89 -19.05
N THR A 108 -4.88 -7.22 -18.12
CA THR A 108 -3.52 -6.69 -18.41
C THR A 108 -2.77 -6.27 -17.14
N PRO A 109 -1.44 -6.51 -17.03
CA PRO A 109 -0.67 -6.12 -15.85
C PRO A 109 -0.51 -4.59 -15.69
N LEU A 110 -0.67 -3.79 -16.76
CA LEU A 110 -0.43 -2.35 -16.71
C LEU A 110 -1.73 -1.51 -16.56
N PRO A 111 -1.62 -0.23 -16.12
CA PRO A 111 -2.75 0.72 -16.04
C PRO A 111 -3.34 1.11 -17.38
N SER A 112 -4.67 1.05 -17.55
CA SER A 112 -5.33 1.20 -18.85
C SER A 112 -5.25 2.59 -19.48
N LEU A 113 -4.88 3.62 -18.71
CA LEU A 113 -4.91 5.01 -19.17
C LEU A 113 -3.53 5.49 -19.63
N VAL A 114 -3.50 6.15 -20.79
CA VAL A 114 -2.31 6.84 -21.32
C VAL A 114 -2.60 8.34 -21.35
N ARG A 115 -1.83 9.11 -20.59
CA ARG A 115 -1.90 10.58 -20.59
C ARG A 115 -0.86 11.13 -21.57
N PHE A 116 -1.31 11.98 -22.49
CA PHE A 116 -0.45 12.51 -23.57
C PHE A 116 -0.69 14.01 -23.83
N GLY A 117 -1.30 14.71 -22.88
CA GLY A 117 -1.60 16.15 -22.96
C GLY A 117 -2.98 16.50 -23.54
N ALA A 118 -3.76 15.53 -23.99
CA ALA A 118 -5.16 15.75 -24.37
C ALA A 118 -6.08 15.92 -23.15
N LEU A 119 -7.29 16.45 -23.38
CA LEU A 119 -8.33 16.62 -22.35
C LEU A 119 -8.77 15.30 -21.71
N GLN A 120 -8.80 14.23 -22.50
CA GLN A 120 -9.15 12.88 -22.04
C GLN A 120 -7.97 11.95 -22.29
N PRO A 121 -7.66 11.03 -21.36
CA PRO A 121 -6.65 10.01 -21.59
C PRO A 121 -7.11 9.06 -22.70
N ALA A 122 -6.14 8.45 -23.38
CA ALA A 122 -6.41 7.38 -24.33
C ALA A 122 -6.41 6.02 -23.62
N ASP A 123 -7.19 5.07 -24.14
CA ASP A 123 -7.14 3.69 -23.70
C ASP A 123 -5.89 2.99 -24.27
N ARG A 124 -5.03 2.50 -23.38
CA ARG A 124 -3.78 1.82 -23.72
C ARG A 124 -4.00 0.61 -24.60
N THR A 125 -5.03 -0.19 -24.34
CA THR A 125 -5.30 -1.43 -25.08
C THR A 125 -5.72 -1.10 -26.51
N LEU A 126 -6.59 -0.10 -26.68
CA LEU A 126 -7.00 0.37 -28.00
C LEU A 126 -5.83 1.00 -28.77
N LEU A 127 -4.95 1.74 -28.10
CA LEU A 127 -3.73 2.27 -28.72
C LEU A 127 -2.79 1.16 -29.20
N LEU A 128 -2.53 0.15 -28.35
CA LEU A 128 -1.69 -0.99 -28.72
C LEU A 128 -2.32 -1.81 -29.86
N GLN A 129 -3.65 -1.94 -29.87
CA GLN A 129 -4.37 -2.57 -30.98
C GLN A 129 -4.18 -1.78 -32.28
N ALA A 130 -4.37 -0.45 -32.26
CA ALA A 130 -4.19 0.40 -33.44
C ALA A 130 -2.74 0.33 -33.97
N LEU A 131 -1.75 0.28 -33.08
CA LEU A 131 -0.35 0.06 -33.47
C LEU A 131 -0.15 -1.30 -34.15
N SER A 132 -0.76 -2.36 -33.63
CA SER A 132 -0.71 -3.70 -34.23
C SER A 132 -1.36 -3.74 -35.62
N GLU A 133 -2.49 -3.05 -35.79
CA GLU A 133 -3.18 -2.90 -37.09
C GLU A 133 -2.33 -2.08 -38.08
N ALA A 134 -1.57 -1.10 -37.60
CA ALA A 134 -0.63 -0.32 -38.41
C ALA A 134 0.70 -1.05 -38.72
N SER A 135 0.89 -2.28 -38.23
CA SER A 135 2.13 -3.03 -38.46
C SER A 135 2.31 -3.45 -39.91
N ALA A 136 3.55 -3.43 -40.41
CA ALA A 136 3.89 -3.88 -41.75
C ALA A 136 3.49 -5.35 -41.99
N SER A 137 3.53 -6.20 -40.95
CA SER A 137 3.03 -7.57 -41.03
C SER A 137 1.53 -7.65 -41.28
N HIS A 138 0.74 -6.84 -40.58
CA HIS A 138 -0.72 -6.84 -40.73
C HIS A 138 -1.12 -6.31 -42.11
N LEU A 139 -0.55 -5.15 -42.51
CA LEU A 139 -0.86 -4.52 -43.79
C LEU A 139 -0.45 -5.39 -44.99
N ARG A 140 0.69 -6.08 -44.93
CA ARG A 140 1.07 -7.06 -45.98
C ARG A 140 0.06 -8.22 -46.07
N GLY A 141 -0.47 -8.67 -44.93
CA GLY A 141 -1.54 -9.67 -44.89
C GLY A 141 -2.83 -9.21 -45.61
N LEU A 142 -3.03 -7.89 -45.72
CA LEU A 142 -4.12 -7.25 -46.46
C LEU A 142 -3.78 -6.92 -47.92
N GLY A 143 -2.59 -7.30 -48.40
CA GLY A 143 -2.15 -7.03 -49.78
C GLY A 143 -1.54 -5.65 -50.01
N VAL A 144 -1.25 -4.89 -48.95
CA VAL A 144 -0.49 -3.63 -49.04
C VAL A 144 0.97 -3.92 -49.40
N GLY A 145 1.57 -3.08 -50.24
CA GLY A 145 2.93 -3.26 -50.75
C GLY A 145 4.01 -3.35 -49.65
N PRO A 146 5.19 -3.91 -49.97
CA PRO A 146 6.34 -3.84 -49.08
C PRO A 146 6.69 -2.36 -48.81
N ASP A 147 7.26 -2.07 -47.64
CA ASP A 147 7.63 -0.72 -47.18
C ASP A 147 6.47 0.18 -46.69
N GLN A 148 5.32 -0.40 -46.36
CA GLN A 148 4.21 0.27 -45.67
C GLN A 148 4.01 -0.26 -44.26
N GLY A 149 3.67 0.63 -43.33
CA GLY A 149 3.41 0.32 -41.92
C GLY A 149 4.67 0.27 -41.05
N LEU A 150 4.45 0.08 -39.74
CA LEU A 150 5.52 0.01 -38.75
C LEU A 150 6.27 -1.31 -38.87
N ASP A 151 7.59 -1.26 -38.98
CA ASP A 151 8.41 -2.46 -38.87
C ASP A 151 8.38 -3.04 -37.44
N ALA A 152 8.99 -4.20 -37.25
CA ALA A 152 8.97 -4.87 -35.95
C ALA A 152 9.70 -4.09 -34.84
N ALA A 153 10.73 -3.31 -35.18
CA ALA A 153 11.46 -2.49 -34.24
C ALA A 153 10.68 -1.22 -33.88
N GLU A 154 10.10 -0.55 -34.86
CA GLU A 154 9.23 0.62 -34.69
C GLU A 154 7.99 0.29 -33.87
N LEU A 155 7.30 -0.80 -34.20
CA LEU A 155 6.14 -1.28 -33.44
C LEU A 155 6.51 -1.53 -31.98
N ARG A 156 7.65 -2.20 -31.73
CA ARG A 156 8.14 -2.45 -30.37
C ARG A 156 8.47 -1.15 -29.64
N ALA A 157 9.10 -0.20 -30.31
CA ALA A 157 9.46 1.10 -29.72
C ALA A 157 8.19 1.87 -29.31
N MET A 158 7.18 1.94 -30.18
CA MET A 158 5.92 2.61 -29.90
C MET A 158 5.13 1.92 -28.77
N ALA A 159 5.04 0.58 -28.80
CA ALA A 159 4.39 -0.18 -27.73
C ALA A 159 5.09 0.03 -26.37
N THR A 160 6.42 0.07 -26.37
CA THR A 160 7.22 0.35 -25.15
C THR A 160 6.95 1.75 -24.63
N ALA A 161 6.90 2.76 -25.50
CA ALA A 161 6.60 4.13 -25.11
C ALA A 161 5.20 4.25 -24.49
N VAL A 162 4.19 3.64 -25.12
CA VAL A 162 2.81 3.61 -24.61
C VAL A 162 2.73 2.95 -23.23
N ASN A 163 3.37 1.80 -23.05
CA ASN A 163 3.40 1.08 -21.78
C ASN A 163 4.13 1.86 -20.68
N ARG A 164 5.26 2.48 -21.01
CA ARG A 164 6.06 3.29 -20.07
C ARG A 164 5.27 4.48 -19.56
N VAL A 165 4.59 5.22 -20.45
CA VAL A 165 3.75 6.36 -20.07
C VAL A 165 2.63 5.91 -19.12
N ALA A 166 1.90 4.86 -19.48
CA ALA A 166 0.82 4.34 -18.65
C ALA A 166 1.29 3.95 -17.23
N ALA A 167 2.44 3.31 -17.12
CA ALA A 167 2.96 2.80 -15.86
C ALA A 167 3.56 3.87 -14.94
N ILE A 168 4.17 4.92 -15.50
CA ILE A 168 4.80 6.01 -14.74
C ILE A 168 3.76 7.07 -14.35
N ASP A 169 2.82 7.39 -15.23
CA ASP A 169 1.81 8.43 -14.95
C ASP A 169 0.69 7.94 -14.00
N THR A 170 0.71 6.65 -13.66
CA THR A 170 -0.19 6.05 -12.67
C THR A 170 0.56 5.82 -11.38
N PRO A 171 0.04 6.24 -10.20
CA PRO A 171 0.69 5.97 -8.92
C PRO A 171 0.94 4.48 -8.70
N TRP A 172 2.21 4.06 -8.68
CA TRP A 172 2.60 2.64 -8.62
C TRP A 172 2.97 2.16 -7.21
N SER A 173 2.80 3.01 -6.18
CA SER A 173 3.16 2.67 -4.81
C SER A 173 2.51 1.39 -4.25
N ALA A 174 1.24 1.12 -4.60
CA ALA A 174 0.55 -0.09 -4.17
C ALA A 174 0.91 -1.31 -5.03
N ALA A 175 1.17 -1.12 -6.32
CA ALA A 175 1.73 -2.16 -7.18
C ALA A 175 3.10 -2.62 -6.66
N PHE A 176 3.93 -1.68 -6.19
CA PHE A 176 5.20 -1.99 -5.52
C PHE A 176 5.01 -2.83 -4.26
N VAL A 177 4.08 -2.48 -3.38
CA VAL A 177 3.78 -3.30 -2.17
C VAL A 177 3.26 -4.69 -2.55
N SER A 178 2.37 -4.77 -3.55
CA SER A 178 1.89 -6.04 -4.10
C SER A 178 3.03 -6.90 -4.64
N TRP A 179 3.98 -6.30 -5.37
CA TRP A 179 5.18 -6.98 -5.83
C TRP A 179 6.06 -7.45 -4.66
N LEU A 180 6.26 -6.63 -3.63
CA LEU A 180 6.99 -7.03 -2.42
C LEU A 180 6.32 -8.21 -1.69
N ALA A 181 4.98 -8.22 -1.63
CA ALA A 181 4.21 -9.34 -1.09
C ALA A 181 4.44 -10.63 -1.89
N GLN A 182 4.46 -10.53 -3.22
CA GLN A 182 4.79 -11.65 -4.10
C GLN A 182 6.23 -12.14 -3.88
N GLN A 183 7.20 -11.24 -3.71
CA GLN A 183 8.59 -11.59 -3.40
C GLN A 183 8.74 -12.26 -2.02
N ALA A 184 7.86 -11.95 -1.07
CA ALA A 184 7.74 -12.64 0.22
C ALA A 184 7.02 -14.00 0.14
N GLY A 185 6.61 -14.38 -1.07
CA GLY A 185 5.94 -15.64 -1.39
C GLY A 185 4.47 -15.68 -1.02
N LEU A 186 3.81 -14.53 -0.80
CA LEU A 186 2.37 -14.47 -0.52
C LEU A 186 1.56 -14.95 -1.72
N GLY A 187 0.53 -15.76 -1.46
CA GLY A 187 -0.47 -16.18 -2.45
C GLY A 187 -1.73 -15.31 -2.42
N ALA A 188 -2.59 -15.47 -3.43
CA ALA A 188 -3.84 -14.70 -3.59
C ALA A 188 -4.85 -14.91 -2.45
N ASP A 189 -4.71 -15.98 -1.67
CA ASP A 189 -5.51 -16.27 -0.47
C ASP A 189 -4.88 -15.72 0.82
N GLU A 190 -3.66 -15.19 0.75
CA GLU A 190 -2.92 -14.61 1.87
C GLU A 190 -2.78 -13.07 1.76
N PHE A 191 -2.90 -12.51 0.55
CA PHE A 191 -2.76 -11.08 0.29
C PHE A 191 -3.61 -10.61 -0.89
N VAL A 192 -4.19 -9.40 -0.81
CA VAL A 192 -4.89 -8.78 -1.94
C VAL A 192 -3.89 -8.00 -2.79
N PHE A 193 -3.56 -8.55 -3.95
CA PHE A 193 -2.68 -7.90 -4.92
C PHE A 193 -3.43 -6.81 -5.70
N SER A 194 -3.16 -5.55 -5.38
CA SER A 194 -3.92 -4.41 -5.91
C SER A 194 -3.03 -3.20 -6.21
N GLU A 195 -3.51 -2.37 -7.13
CA GLU A 195 -3.01 -1.02 -7.41
C GLU A 195 -3.50 0.04 -6.39
N ALA A 196 -4.31 -0.36 -5.40
CA ALA A 196 -4.82 0.52 -4.35
C ALA A 196 -4.43 0.03 -2.94
N HIS A 197 -3.77 0.89 -2.17
CA HIS A 197 -3.40 0.62 -0.77
C HIS A 197 -4.59 0.24 0.10
N ALA A 198 -5.75 0.85 -0.16
CA ALA A 198 -6.98 0.64 0.59
C ALA A 198 -7.55 -0.78 0.46
N ASP A 199 -7.21 -1.51 -0.61
CA ASP A 199 -7.73 -2.85 -0.84
C ASP A 199 -7.13 -3.86 0.14
N TYR A 200 -5.79 -3.93 0.22
CA TYR A 200 -5.14 -4.82 1.19
C TYR A 200 -5.22 -4.32 2.63
N ALA A 201 -5.36 -3.01 2.86
CA ALA A 201 -5.67 -2.47 4.18
C ALA A 201 -7.07 -2.88 4.66
N GLY A 202 -8.07 -2.84 3.76
CA GLY A 202 -9.42 -3.34 4.05
C GLY A 202 -9.41 -4.84 4.35
N ALA A 203 -8.73 -5.64 3.55
CA ALA A 203 -8.60 -7.08 3.81
C ALA A 203 -7.88 -7.38 5.14
N ALA A 204 -6.82 -6.62 5.49
CA ALA A 204 -6.15 -6.74 6.79
C ALA A 204 -7.06 -6.36 7.96
N TRP A 205 -7.93 -5.36 7.78
CA TRP A 205 -8.95 -4.99 8.76
C TRP A 205 -9.94 -6.13 9.00
N GLN A 206 -10.50 -6.69 7.93
CA GLN A 206 -11.42 -7.82 8.01
C GLN A 206 -10.76 -9.06 8.64
N ALA A 207 -9.49 -9.33 8.33
CA ALA A 207 -8.74 -10.43 8.91
C ALA A 207 -8.54 -10.26 10.43
N GLY A 208 -8.22 -9.05 10.89
CA GLY A 208 -8.11 -8.75 12.32
C GLY A 208 -9.46 -8.91 13.04
N ALA A 209 -10.55 -8.43 12.43
CA ALA A 209 -11.89 -8.58 12.98
C ALA A 209 -12.33 -10.07 13.05
N ALA A 210 -12.03 -10.86 12.02
CA ALA A 210 -12.28 -12.29 12.00
C ALA A 210 -11.51 -13.02 13.10
N GLU A 211 -10.23 -12.72 13.28
CA GLU A 211 -9.40 -13.32 14.34
C GLU A 211 -9.93 -12.96 15.74
N ALA A 212 -10.31 -11.70 15.98
CA ALA A 212 -10.90 -11.29 17.24
C ALA A 212 -12.24 -11.98 17.55
N ALA A 213 -12.98 -12.37 16.50
CA ALA A 213 -14.20 -13.17 16.61
C ALA A 213 -13.94 -14.69 16.71
N GLY A 214 -12.67 -15.13 16.67
CA GLY A 214 -12.30 -16.55 16.70
C GLY A 214 -12.50 -17.28 15.38
N HIS A 215 -12.67 -16.56 14.26
CA HIS A 215 -12.75 -17.12 12.92
C HIS A 215 -11.36 -17.29 12.31
N GLU A 216 -11.13 -18.42 11.65
CA GLU A 216 -9.90 -18.66 10.91
C GLU A 216 -9.81 -17.74 9.68
N THR A 217 -8.61 -17.22 9.42
CA THR A 217 -8.30 -16.45 8.21
C THR A 217 -6.85 -16.69 7.82
N ARG A 218 -6.65 -16.91 6.52
CA ARG A 218 -5.33 -17.13 5.90
C ARG A 218 -4.62 -15.84 5.52
N TYR A 219 -5.30 -14.70 5.65
CA TYR A 219 -4.72 -13.41 5.30
C TYR A 219 -3.50 -13.13 6.18
N ALA A 220 -2.36 -12.76 5.59
CA ALA A 220 -1.08 -12.73 6.28
C ALA A 220 -0.93 -11.53 7.24
N MET A 221 -1.79 -10.53 7.12
CA MET A 221 -1.68 -9.28 7.86
C MET A 221 -2.94 -8.94 8.65
N ARG A 222 -2.79 -8.20 9.75
CA ARG A 222 -3.89 -7.62 10.53
C ARG A 222 -3.74 -6.10 10.57
N ALA A 223 -4.84 -5.36 10.64
CA ALA A 223 -4.82 -3.92 10.91
C ALA A 223 -4.65 -3.65 12.41
N CYS A 224 -3.67 -2.83 12.78
CA CYS A 224 -3.38 -2.38 14.14
C CYS A 224 -3.23 -0.86 14.20
N ASP A 225 -3.48 -0.27 15.38
CA ASP A 225 -3.25 1.15 15.64
C ASP A 225 -1.73 1.41 15.74
N LEU A 226 -1.17 2.14 14.78
CA LEU A 226 0.26 2.46 14.72
C LEU A 226 0.70 3.37 15.87
N ALA A 227 -0.21 4.17 16.45
CA ALA A 227 0.08 5.01 17.60
C ALA A 227 0.32 4.18 18.88
N ARG A 228 -0.20 2.95 18.93
CA ARG A 228 -0.14 2.08 20.13
C ARG A 228 0.72 0.84 19.93
N THR A 229 0.88 0.39 18.68
CA THR A 229 1.54 -0.88 18.37
C THR A 229 2.95 -0.62 17.85
N PRO A 230 4.01 -1.07 18.57
CA PRO A 230 5.37 -0.98 18.06
C PRO A 230 5.52 -1.76 16.74
N PRO A 231 6.00 -1.13 15.66
CA PRO A 231 6.19 -1.81 14.39
C PRO A 231 7.36 -2.80 14.45
N ARG A 232 7.31 -3.82 13.60
CA ARG A 232 8.40 -4.76 13.37
C ARG A 232 8.81 -4.76 11.91
N VAL A 233 10.03 -5.23 11.64
CA VAL A 233 10.52 -5.39 10.27
C VAL A 233 9.56 -6.27 9.45
N GLY A 234 9.17 -5.77 8.29
CA GLY A 234 8.22 -6.37 7.36
C GLY A 234 6.79 -5.85 7.50
N ASP A 235 6.38 -5.31 8.65
CA ASP A 235 5.06 -4.70 8.80
C ASP A 235 4.91 -3.48 7.85
N LEU A 236 3.68 -3.11 7.49
CA LEU A 236 3.43 -1.93 6.64
C LEU A 236 2.92 -0.76 7.49
N ALA A 237 3.64 0.36 7.48
CA ALA A 237 3.20 1.60 8.12
C ALA A 237 2.44 2.45 7.10
N CYS A 238 1.21 2.84 7.42
CA CYS A 238 0.29 3.50 6.50
C CYS A 238 -0.23 4.84 7.03
N HIS A 239 -0.46 5.76 6.10
CA HIS A 239 -1.04 7.07 6.37
C HIS A 239 -2.10 7.43 5.31
N THR A 240 -3.05 8.30 5.67
CA THR A 240 -4.00 8.87 4.70
C THR A 240 -3.37 10.08 3.98
N ARG A 241 -3.92 10.44 2.81
CA ARG A 241 -3.46 11.56 1.95
C ARG A 241 -4.60 12.55 1.70
N GLY A 242 -4.26 13.79 1.33
CA GLY A 242 -5.20 14.80 0.85
C GLY A 242 -6.01 15.49 1.96
N ALA A 243 -7.05 16.23 1.57
CA ALA A 243 -7.98 16.92 2.49
C ALA A 243 -8.86 15.96 3.30
N ALA A 244 -8.41 14.73 3.51
CA ALA A 244 -8.92 13.78 4.48
C ALA A 244 -8.54 14.21 5.91
N SER A 245 -8.68 15.49 6.22
CA SER A 245 -8.57 16.03 7.59
C SER A 245 -9.56 15.36 8.55
N GLU A 246 -10.52 14.60 8.02
CA GLU A 246 -11.47 13.80 8.78
C GLU A 246 -10.97 12.38 9.11
N LEU A 247 -10.08 11.78 8.32
CA LEU A 247 -9.56 10.40 8.54
C LEU A 247 -8.21 10.44 9.26
N ASP A 248 -8.27 10.95 10.48
CA ASP A 248 -7.15 11.40 11.28
C ASP A 248 -6.94 10.56 12.56
N SER A 249 -7.70 9.46 12.68
CA SER A 249 -7.62 8.48 13.77
C SER A 249 -7.77 7.05 13.24
N PHE A 250 -7.24 6.07 13.98
CA PHE A 250 -7.36 4.65 13.66
C PHE A 250 -8.82 4.19 13.56
N GLU A 251 -9.68 4.68 14.44
CA GLU A 251 -11.11 4.34 14.45
C GLU A 251 -11.83 4.87 13.21
N ARG A 252 -11.51 6.10 12.76
CA ARG A 252 -12.15 6.72 11.60
C ARG A 252 -11.75 6.04 10.30
N ILE A 253 -10.45 5.78 10.09
CA ILE A 253 -10.01 4.99 8.93
C ILE A 253 -10.60 3.57 8.98
N GLY A 254 -10.65 2.97 10.18
CA GLY A 254 -11.26 1.67 10.42
C GLY A 254 -12.71 1.57 9.99
N ALA A 255 -13.53 2.58 10.30
CA ALA A 255 -14.94 2.61 9.90
C ALA A 255 -15.12 2.61 8.37
N VAL A 256 -14.23 3.29 7.64
CA VAL A 256 -14.22 3.27 6.18
C VAL A 256 -13.75 1.91 5.65
N LEU A 257 -12.62 1.39 6.15
CA LEU A 257 -12.07 0.11 5.73
C LEU A 257 -13.00 -1.08 6.03
N ALA A 258 -13.76 -1.02 7.12
CA ALA A 258 -14.70 -2.06 7.52
C ALA A 258 -15.86 -2.26 6.53
N THR A 259 -16.20 -1.23 5.76
CA THR A 259 -17.37 -1.25 4.86
C THR A 259 -16.99 -1.20 3.37
N ARG A 260 -15.72 -0.91 3.07
CA ARG A 260 -15.22 -0.78 1.70
C ARG A 260 -14.98 -2.16 1.07
N ALA A 261 -15.56 -2.38 -0.11
CA ALA A 261 -15.22 -3.51 -0.96
C ALA A 261 -13.88 -3.30 -1.67
N THR A 262 -13.15 -4.39 -1.95
CA THR A 262 -11.96 -4.38 -2.83
C THR A 262 -12.32 -3.81 -4.21
N GLY A 263 -11.49 -2.90 -4.73
CA GLY A 263 -11.78 -2.17 -5.96
C GLY A 263 -12.90 -1.12 -5.84
N GLY A 264 -13.39 -0.85 -4.63
CA GLY A 264 -14.36 0.21 -4.35
C GLY A 264 -13.76 1.61 -4.41
N GLU A 265 -14.55 2.61 -3.99
CA GLU A 265 -14.21 4.04 -4.09
C GLU A 265 -12.77 4.36 -3.66
N PRO A 266 -12.08 5.29 -4.37
CA PRO A 266 -10.72 5.67 -4.04
C PRO A 266 -10.62 6.22 -2.61
N LEU A 267 -9.74 5.62 -1.82
CA LEU A 267 -9.32 6.15 -0.52
C LEU A 267 -7.87 6.60 -0.64
N PRO A 268 -7.58 7.91 -0.65
CA PRO A 268 -6.21 8.40 -0.71
C PRO A 268 -5.43 7.97 0.53
N MET A 269 -4.56 6.98 0.36
CA MET A 269 -3.68 6.50 1.41
C MET A 269 -2.40 5.90 0.80
N HIS A 270 -1.42 5.66 1.65
CA HIS A 270 -0.13 5.12 1.26
C HIS A 270 0.48 4.33 2.40
N CYS A 271 1.21 3.28 2.06
CA CYS A 271 1.89 2.40 2.98
C CYS A 271 3.33 2.19 2.53
N ASP A 272 4.23 2.18 3.50
CA ASP A 272 5.64 1.83 3.35
C ASP A 272 5.94 0.57 4.15
N VAL A 273 6.90 -0.26 3.71
CA VAL A 273 7.36 -1.42 4.47
C VAL A 273 8.40 -1.02 5.51
N VAL A 274 8.23 -1.45 6.75
CA VAL A 274 9.22 -1.26 7.81
C VAL A 274 10.42 -2.15 7.53
N VAL A 275 11.61 -1.57 7.32
CA VAL A 275 12.82 -2.32 6.98
C VAL A 275 13.84 -2.40 8.11
N LYS A 276 13.73 -1.50 9.09
CA LYS A 276 14.61 -1.46 10.26
C LYS A 276 13.88 -0.87 11.44
N VAL A 277 14.14 -1.38 12.63
CA VAL A 277 13.66 -0.83 13.91
C VAL A 277 14.84 -0.78 14.87
N ASP A 278 15.02 0.36 15.55
CA ASP A 278 16.03 0.53 16.59
C ASP A 278 15.40 1.11 17.87
N GLU A 279 16.22 1.66 18.77
CA GLU A 279 15.76 2.25 20.04
C GLU A 279 15.08 3.61 19.85
N ARG A 280 15.44 4.35 18.79
CA ARG A 280 14.97 5.71 18.55
C ARG A 280 13.75 5.77 17.63
N GLY A 281 13.50 4.72 16.85
CA GLY A 281 12.49 4.75 15.80
C GLY A 281 12.61 3.59 14.83
N PHE A 282 12.13 3.82 13.62
CA PHE A 282 12.13 2.83 12.55
C PHE A 282 12.28 3.47 11.18
N ASP A 283 12.84 2.71 10.25
CA ASP A 283 12.99 3.13 8.85
C ASP A 283 11.97 2.36 8.01
N THR A 284 11.27 3.07 7.14
CA THR A 284 10.34 2.51 6.16
C THR A 284 10.88 2.69 4.74
N ILE A 285 10.47 1.84 3.80
CA ILE A 285 10.71 2.01 2.37
C ILE A 285 9.39 1.99 1.61
N GLY A 286 9.13 3.06 0.86
CA GLY A 286 7.94 3.24 0.03
C GLY A 286 8.29 3.41 -1.45
N GLY A 287 7.47 2.81 -2.32
CA GLY A 287 7.54 3.05 -3.77
C GLY A 287 6.77 4.31 -4.16
N ASN A 288 7.17 4.98 -5.23
CA ASN A 288 6.55 6.19 -5.77
C ASN A 288 6.40 7.32 -4.73
N VAL A 289 7.39 7.42 -3.83
CA VAL A 289 7.58 8.60 -2.98
C VAL A 289 8.60 9.47 -3.69
N LEU A 290 8.23 10.70 -4.03
CA LEU A 290 9.07 11.59 -4.86
C LEU A 290 9.54 10.91 -6.15
N GLN A 291 8.65 10.17 -6.82
CA GLN A 291 8.96 9.44 -8.06
C GLN A 291 10.13 8.45 -7.92
N SER A 292 10.35 7.88 -6.73
CA SER A 292 11.45 6.94 -6.45
C SER A 292 11.05 5.86 -5.45
N VAL A 293 11.99 4.95 -5.12
CA VAL A 293 11.89 4.03 -3.98
C VAL A 293 12.65 4.65 -2.81
N THR A 294 11.90 5.23 -1.88
CA THR A 294 12.44 6.13 -0.85
C THR A 294 12.46 5.48 0.51
N ARG A 295 13.59 5.57 1.22
CA ARG A 295 13.66 5.29 2.65
C ARG A 295 13.22 6.53 3.44
N ARG A 296 12.41 6.33 4.47
CA ARG A 296 11.97 7.37 5.41
C ARG A 296 12.24 6.94 6.83
N ARG A 297 12.79 7.84 7.64
CA ARG A 297 12.88 7.66 9.09
C ARG A 297 11.61 8.18 9.78
N LEU A 298 11.10 7.40 10.74
CA LEU A 298 10.10 7.84 11.72
C LEU A 298 10.63 7.58 13.13
N ASP A 299 10.47 8.57 14.01
CA ASP A 299 10.93 8.46 15.40
C ASP A 299 9.83 7.98 16.34
N PHE A 300 10.26 7.30 17.41
CA PHE A 300 9.42 6.99 18.55
C PHE A 300 9.32 8.19 19.49
N ALA A 301 8.23 8.23 20.27
CA ALA A 301 8.14 9.15 21.37
C ALA A 301 9.28 8.90 22.38
N PRO A 302 9.82 9.95 23.03
CA PRO A 302 10.95 9.79 23.95
C PRO A 302 10.70 8.74 25.05
N GLY A 303 11.59 7.75 25.15
CA GLY A 303 11.51 6.69 26.16
C GLY A 303 10.45 5.61 25.88
N THR A 304 9.80 5.64 24.72
CA THR A 304 8.81 4.63 24.32
C THR A 304 9.28 3.86 23.08
N ARG A 305 8.45 2.91 22.61
CA ARG A 305 8.58 2.25 21.30
C ARG A 305 7.36 2.49 20.41
N THR A 306 6.62 3.55 20.70
CA THR A 306 5.41 3.96 19.98
C THR A 306 5.73 5.17 19.12
N LEU A 307 5.06 5.31 17.98
CA LEU A 307 5.28 6.42 17.07
C LEU A 307 5.17 7.77 17.79
N ASP A 308 6.06 8.72 17.45
CA ASP A 308 5.98 10.07 18.02
C ASP A 308 4.66 10.75 17.62
N PRO A 309 3.91 11.35 18.56
CA PRO A 309 2.60 11.95 18.27
C PRO A 309 2.61 13.04 17.19
N SER A 310 3.76 13.68 16.91
CA SER A 310 3.88 14.64 15.80
C SER A 310 3.64 14.04 14.42
N TYR A 311 3.63 12.71 14.27
CA TYR A 311 3.30 12.02 13.03
C TYR A 311 1.81 11.68 12.87
N TYR A 312 0.96 11.91 13.88
CA TYR A 312 -0.47 11.55 13.77
C TYR A 312 -1.45 12.44 14.53
N LEU A 313 -0.99 13.41 15.33
CA LEU A 313 -1.88 14.36 15.97
C LEU A 313 -2.28 15.50 15.00
N PRO A 314 -3.57 15.63 14.62
CA PRO A 314 -3.97 16.39 13.42
C PRO A 314 -4.51 17.80 13.69
N ALA A 315 -4.71 18.24 14.94
CA ALA A 315 -5.44 19.49 15.22
C ALA A 315 -4.67 20.47 16.11
N GLY A 316 -4.38 21.66 15.56
CA GLY A 316 -3.77 22.79 16.28
C GLY A 316 -2.29 23.01 16.04
N CYS A 317 -1.65 22.14 15.25
CA CYS A 317 -0.23 22.24 14.95
C CYS A 317 0.01 23.16 13.75
N THR A 318 0.08 24.47 14.01
CA THR A 318 0.50 25.45 13.02
C THR A 318 2.02 25.49 12.94
N ILE A 319 2.58 25.69 11.74
CA ILE A 319 4.02 25.91 11.54
C ILE A 319 4.46 27.04 12.48
N GLY A 320 5.39 26.75 13.38
CA GLY A 320 5.90 27.71 14.37
C GLY A 320 5.20 27.71 15.75
N ALA A 321 4.18 26.88 15.97
CA ALA A 321 3.61 26.69 17.31
C ALA A 321 4.58 25.94 18.24
N ALA A 322 4.68 26.36 19.50
CA ALA A 322 5.50 25.65 20.49
C ALA A 322 4.94 24.23 20.74
N GLY A 323 5.81 23.22 20.66
CA GLY A 323 5.43 21.81 20.81
C GLY A 323 5.07 21.09 19.49
N CYS A 324 5.24 21.75 18.36
CA CYS A 324 4.95 21.23 17.03
C CYS A 324 6.22 21.04 16.19
N THR A 325 6.62 19.78 15.99
CA THR A 325 7.73 19.46 15.09
C THR A 325 7.23 19.50 13.66
N GLU A 326 7.77 20.41 12.84
CA GLU A 326 7.55 20.39 11.39
C GLU A 326 8.19 19.12 10.81
N ARG A 327 7.35 18.20 10.33
CA ARG A 327 7.79 16.93 9.73
C ARG A 327 7.87 17.01 8.20
N HIS A 328 7.93 18.21 7.62
CA HIS A 328 7.99 18.48 6.17
C HIS A 328 7.18 17.47 5.33
N MET A 329 7.86 16.64 4.52
CA MET A 329 7.23 15.68 3.63
C MET A 329 6.77 14.38 4.32
N SER A 330 6.99 14.25 5.63
CA SER A 330 6.44 13.23 6.52
C SER A 330 5.21 13.73 7.29
N TRP A 331 4.74 14.96 7.04
CA TRP A 331 3.57 15.53 7.70
C TRP A 331 2.25 14.98 7.11
N GLN A 332 1.94 13.74 7.48
CA GLN A 332 0.71 13.01 7.13
C GLN A 332 0.28 12.20 8.36
N PRO A 333 -1.01 11.89 8.55
CA PRO A 333 -1.45 11.15 9.73
C PRO A 333 -1.12 9.66 9.56
N TRP A 334 0.00 9.24 10.14
CA TRP A 334 0.45 7.84 10.20
C TRP A 334 -0.33 7.09 11.28
N LEU A 335 -1.35 6.34 10.87
CA LEU A 335 -2.39 5.83 11.78
C LEU A 335 -2.50 4.32 11.79
N LEU A 336 -2.15 3.66 10.69
CA LEU A 336 -2.47 2.27 10.46
C LEU A 336 -1.19 1.47 10.29
N LEU A 337 -1.07 0.37 11.04
CA LEU A 337 -0.03 -0.62 10.89
C LEU A 337 -0.66 -1.92 10.35
N LEU A 338 -0.24 -2.39 9.17
CA LEU A 338 -0.57 -3.73 8.70
C LEU A 338 0.49 -4.68 9.22
N GLN A 339 0.18 -5.35 10.33
CA GLN A 339 1.11 -6.19 11.07
C GLN A 339 1.07 -7.62 10.56
N TRP A 340 2.23 -8.23 10.29
CA TRP A 340 2.33 -9.67 9.98
C TRP A 340 1.82 -10.53 11.13
N ARG A 341 0.93 -11.48 10.81
CA ARG A 341 0.27 -12.34 11.79
C ARG A 341 1.10 -13.58 12.14
#